data_AF-A0A754DS23-F1
#
_entry.id   AF-A0A754DS23-F1
#
_cell.length_a   1.000
_cell.length_b   1.000
_cell.length_c   1.000
_cell.angle_alpha   90.00
_cell.angle_beta   90.00
_cell.angle_gamma   90.00
#
_symmetry.space_group_name_H-M   'P 1'
#
loop_
_entity.id
_entity.type
_entity.pdbx_description
1 polymer ?
#
loop_
_entity_poly.entity_id
_entity_poly.type
_entity_poly.pdbx_seq_one_letter_code
_entity_poly.pdbx_strand_id
1 'polypeptide(L)'
;MTIDKQALREAAEKAGKDKWQAKKINGDFYVIRSGSYIKQCGITSYQPIAEIDHKPVRDFVAMVNPATTLALLDENLQLQREKDATEAVALALRDDMRQAREQLEAAEKRIAEQREYYEGVISDGSKRIAELEKGHQEAAKQINSWRSLAKQNIAERGKDISELEAARQRIAELERTEIREDGNQFLVVRHPGKLPVIKHCVGELEDFLRQLIERDSLVTIDIITHRYYGVGGQWVQDAGEYLQMMQGAGIGVKQQEDSVDSDVGSRNQPGMVVAVHIGAGDFVKVKGQVFEVEETDFDDHDVTLWFVGGNTLKCAAGCQVEVVSAPVAAGIKVKG
;
A
#
# COMPACT_ATOMS: atom_id res chain seq x y z
N MET A 1 27.71 37.59 -71.90
CA MET A 1 28.52 38.81 -71.81
C MET A 1 28.38 39.34 -70.39
N THR A 2 29.43 39.24 -69.58
CA THR A 2 29.40 39.71 -68.19
C THR A 2 29.81 41.17 -68.20
N ILE A 3 28.92 42.07 -67.80
CA ILE A 3 29.26 43.49 -67.67
C ILE A 3 30.18 43.62 -66.46
N ASP A 4 31.37 44.18 -66.68
CA ASP A 4 32.25 44.57 -65.58
C ASP A 4 31.68 45.81 -64.89
N LYS A 5 31.00 45.58 -63.77
CA LYS A 5 30.35 46.64 -62.98
C LYS A 5 31.34 47.62 -62.38
N GLN A 6 32.58 47.19 -62.12
CA GLN A 6 33.61 48.04 -61.55
C GLN A 6 34.17 48.97 -62.62
N ALA A 7 34.49 48.44 -63.80
CA ALA A 7 34.88 49.25 -64.95
C ALA A 7 33.78 50.25 -65.35
N LEU A 8 32.50 49.84 -65.29
CA LEU A 8 31.36 50.73 -65.56
C LEU A 8 31.24 51.84 -64.51
N ARG A 9 31.47 51.52 -63.23
CA ARG A 9 31.49 52.52 -62.15
C ARG A 9 32.58 53.56 -62.38
N GLU A 10 33.80 53.11 -62.65
CA GLU A 10 34.95 54.00 -62.91
C GLU A 10 34.72 54.90 -64.13
N ALA A 11 34.16 54.34 -65.21
CA ALA A 11 33.78 55.11 -66.39
C ALA A 11 32.73 56.18 -66.06
N ALA A 12 31.71 55.84 -65.26
CA ALA A 12 30.67 56.79 -64.86
C ALA A 12 31.22 57.88 -63.91
N GLU A 13 32.10 57.55 -62.96
CA GLU A 13 32.73 58.55 -62.09
C GLU A 13 33.61 59.52 -62.89
N LYS A 14 34.36 59.00 -63.87
CA LYS A 14 35.21 59.82 -64.75
C LYS A 14 34.40 60.73 -65.70
N ALA A 15 33.23 60.28 -66.13
CA ALA A 15 32.33 61.05 -66.99
C ALA A 15 31.64 62.24 -66.27
N GLY A 16 31.72 62.30 -64.94
CA GLY A 16 31.15 63.36 -64.11
C GLY A 16 29.80 62.96 -63.50
N LYS A 17 29.68 63.13 -62.17
CA LYS A 17 28.48 62.75 -61.38
C LYS A 17 27.30 63.72 -61.56
N ASP A 18 27.36 64.60 -62.55
CA ASP A 18 26.34 65.59 -62.85
C ASP A 18 25.17 64.98 -63.62
N LYS A 19 23.96 65.50 -63.37
CA LYS A 19 22.76 65.12 -64.12
C LYS A 19 22.80 65.78 -65.49
N TRP A 20 22.44 65.04 -66.51
CA TRP A 20 22.37 65.57 -67.87
C TRP A 20 20.92 65.87 -68.27
N GLN A 21 20.73 66.81 -69.19
CA GLN A 21 19.44 67.22 -69.71
C GLN A 21 19.47 67.25 -71.24
N ALA A 22 18.45 66.67 -71.87
CA ALA A 22 18.21 66.81 -73.30
C ALA A 22 17.56 68.17 -73.61
N LYS A 23 18.10 68.91 -74.59
CA LYS A 23 17.56 70.22 -75.02
C LYS A 23 17.59 70.34 -76.54
N LYS A 24 16.65 71.13 -77.09
CA LYS A 24 16.73 71.63 -78.47
C LYS A 24 17.15 73.10 -78.41
N ILE A 25 18.23 73.47 -79.07
CA ILE A 25 18.80 74.82 -79.05
C ILE A 25 19.04 75.23 -80.51
N ASN A 26 18.44 76.35 -80.94
CA ASN A 26 18.59 76.92 -82.29
C ASN A 26 18.29 76.01 -83.50
N GLY A 27 17.66 74.86 -83.30
CA GLY A 27 17.35 73.92 -84.39
C GLY A 27 17.89 72.53 -84.11
N ASP A 28 19.01 72.48 -83.39
CA ASP A 28 19.81 71.28 -83.16
C ASP A 28 19.58 70.68 -81.77
N PHE A 29 19.99 69.44 -81.61
CA PHE A 29 19.65 68.58 -80.48
C PHE A 29 20.89 68.30 -79.63
N TYR A 30 20.86 68.75 -78.38
CA TYR A 30 22.00 68.68 -77.47
C TYR A 30 21.68 67.91 -76.19
N VAL A 31 22.68 67.21 -75.67
CA VAL A 31 22.77 66.85 -74.25
C VAL A 31 23.64 67.90 -73.56
N ILE A 32 23.09 68.53 -72.53
CA ILE A 32 23.76 69.59 -71.76
C ILE A 32 23.79 69.21 -70.29
N ARG A 33 24.68 69.82 -69.51
CA ARG A 33 24.63 69.70 -68.04
C ARG A 33 23.32 70.25 -67.53
N SER A 34 22.61 69.48 -66.71
CA SER A 34 21.32 69.89 -66.15
C SER A 34 21.49 71.16 -65.31
N GLY A 35 20.63 72.15 -65.54
CA GLY A 35 20.71 73.46 -64.89
C GLY A 35 21.70 74.45 -65.52
N SER A 36 22.47 74.07 -66.55
CA SER A 36 23.42 74.98 -67.21
C SER A 36 22.78 75.94 -68.22
N TYR A 37 21.54 75.69 -68.66
CA TYR A 37 20.88 76.51 -69.68
C TYR A 37 20.38 77.84 -69.13
N ILE A 38 20.94 78.94 -69.62
CA ILE A 38 20.58 80.31 -69.26
C ILE A 38 20.30 81.10 -70.54
N LYS A 39 19.16 81.80 -70.59
CA LYS A 39 18.81 82.71 -71.69
C LYS A 39 18.53 84.10 -71.12
N GLN A 40 19.43 85.04 -71.35
CA GLN A 40 19.34 86.43 -70.87
C GLN A 40 19.74 87.42 -71.98
N CYS A 41 18.96 88.48 -72.16
CA CYS A 41 19.24 89.56 -73.12
C CYS A 41 19.65 89.11 -74.54
N GLY A 42 18.99 88.07 -75.08
CA GLY A 42 19.29 87.53 -76.42
C GLY A 42 20.51 86.59 -76.49
N ILE A 43 21.29 86.48 -75.41
CA ILE A 43 22.42 85.57 -75.30
C ILE A 43 21.95 84.26 -74.65
N THR A 44 22.29 83.14 -75.26
CA THR A 44 22.04 81.80 -74.71
C THR A 44 23.37 81.20 -74.28
N SER A 45 23.49 80.81 -73.01
CA SER A 45 24.65 80.14 -72.44
C SER A 45 24.25 78.77 -71.91
N TYR A 46 25.10 77.77 -72.11
CA TYR A 46 24.92 76.39 -71.64
C TYR A 46 26.25 75.65 -71.68
N GLN A 47 26.33 74.50 -70.98
CA GLN A 47 27.49 73.61 -71.01
C GLN A 47 27.16 72.37 -71.86
N PRO A 48 27.61 72.32 -73.13
CA PRO A 48 27.36 71.17 -74.00
C PRO A 48 28.17 69.94 -73.58
N ILE A 49 27.55 68.77 -73.67
CA ILE A 49 28.20 67.46 -73.47
C ILE A 49 28.33 66.74 -74.81
N ALA A 50 27.25 66.69 -75.59
CA ALA A 50 27.22 66.10 -76.92
C ALA A 50 26.10 66.71 -77.79
N GLU A 51 26.35 66.80 -79.08
CA GLU A 51 25.34 67.08 -80.11
C GLU A 51 24.90 65.73 -80.71
N ILE A 52 23.60 65.46 -80.69
CA ILE A 52 23.02 64.18 -81.10
C ILE A 52 21.73 64.45 -81.88
N ASP A 53 21.81 64.35 -83.21
CA ASP A 53 20.69 64.64 -84.13
C ASP A 53 19.48 63.72 -83.92
N HIS A 54 19.72 62.47 -83.54
CA HIS A 54 18.64 61.51 -83.32
C HIS A 54 17.98 61.73 -81.96
N LYS A 55 16.85 62.46 -81.96
CA LYS A 55 16.09 62.85 -80.76
C LYS A 55 15.90 61.72 -79.73
N PRO A 56 15.43 60.50 -80.08
CA PRO A 56 15.30 59.41 -79.11
C PRO A 56 16.62 58.99 -78.44
N VAL A 57 17.73 59.01 -79.18
CA VAL A 57 19.05 58.61 -78.64
C VAL A 57 19.56 59.68 -77.68
N ARG A 58 19.40 60.97 -78.04
CA ARG A 58 19.70 62.08 -77.14
C ARG A 58 18.94 61.97 -75.82
N ASP A 59 17.63 61.71 -75.89
CA ASP A 59 16.77 61.61 -74.71
C ASP A 59 17.19 60.44 -73.80
N PHE A 60 17.54 59.30 -74.41
CA PHE A 60 18.09 58.15 -73.70
C PHE A 60 19.44 58.45 -73.04
N VAL A 61 20.39 59.07 -73.77
CA VAL A 61 21.72 59.42 -73.24
C VAL A 61 21.62 60.41 -72.07
N ALA A 62 20.69 61.37 -72.12
CA ALA A 62 20.45 62.28 -71.01
C ALA A 62 19.87 61.57 -69.77
N MET A 63 19.04 60.52 -69.98
CA MET A 63 18.44 59.71 -68.93
C MET A 63 19.45 58.74 -68.29
N VAL A 64 20.21 58.01 -69.10
CA VAL A 64 21.26 57.07 -68.68
C VAL A 64 22.60 57.79 -68.55
N ASN A 65 22.57 58.94 -67.88
CA ASN A 65 23.76 59.70 -67.57
C ASN A 65 24.58 59.00 -66.47
N PRO A 66 25.80 59.48 -66.18
CA PRO A 66 26.66 58.83 -65.20
C PRO A 66 26.05 58.83 -63.78
N ALA A 67 25.31 59.87 -63.39
CA ALA A 67 24.63 59.91 -62.09
C ALA A 67 23.56 58.81 -61.95
N THR A 68 22.72 58.60 -62.98
CA THR A 68 21.73 57.52 -63.03
C THR A 68 22.41 56.15 -63.02
N THR A 69 23.52 56.01 -63.76
CA THR A 69 24.26 54.74 -63.84
C THR A 69 24.87 54.35 -62.49
N LEU A 70 25.47 55.32 -61.78
CA LEU A 70 26.00 55.10 -60.44
C LEU A 70 24.91 54.72 -59.44
N ALA A 71 23.75 55.40 -59.47
CA ALA A 71 22.62 55.07 -58.62
C ALA A 71 22.11 53.64 -58.85
N LEU A 72 21.96 53.22 -60.12
CA LEU A 72 21.56 51.86 -60.46
C LEU A 72 22.61 50.81 -60.03
N LEU A 73 23.90 51.13 -60.09
CA LEU A 73 24.96 50.25 -59.59
C LEU A 73 24.93 50.12 -58.06
N ASP A 74 24.67 51.22 -57.35
CA ASP A 74 24.53 51.21 -55.89
C ASP A 74 23.29 50.39 -55.46
N GLU A 75 22.14 50.59 -56.12
CA GLU A 75 20.93 49.78 -55.92
C GLU A 75 21.19 48.29 -56.20
N ASN A 76 21.89 47.96 -57.29
CA ASN A 76 22.20 46.57 -57.61
C ASN A 76 23.12 45.92 -56.56
N LEU A 77 24.09 46.67 -56.04
CA LEU A 77 24.95 46.20 -54.95
C LEU A 77 24.14 45.97 -53.67
N GLN A 78 23.22 46.87 -53.34
CA GLN A 78 22.33 46.73 -52.20
C GLN A 78 21.44 45.48 -52.33
N LEU A 79 20.83 45.27 -53.50
CA LEU A 79 20.00 44.09 -53.78
C LEU A 79 20.79 42.78 -53.67
N GLN A 80 22.07 42.75 -54.08
CA GLN A 80 22.93 41.57 -53.90
C GLN A 80 23.15 41.27 -52.41
N ARG A 81 23.46 42.30 -51.60
CA ARG A 81 23.64 42.13 -50.15
C ARG A 81 22.37 41.64 -49.47
N GLU A 82 21.22 42.18 -49.84
CA GLU A 82 19.92 41.76 -49.30
C GLU A 82 19.57 40.33 -49.71
N LYS A 83 19.87 39.95 -50.95
CA LYS A 83 19.71 38.57 -51.43
C LYS A 83 20.59 37.61 -50.62
N ASP A 84 21.87 37.92 -50.47
CA ASP A 84 22.82 37.07 -49.74
C ASP A 84 22.42 36.94 -48.25
N ALA A 85 21.95 38.04 -47.64
CA ALA A 85 21.43 38.03 -46.27
C ALA A 85 20.16 37.16 -46.16
N THR A 86 19.24 37.26 -47.12
CA THR A 86 18.02 36.44 -47.16
C THR A 86 18.35 34.97 -47.34
N GLU A 87 19.31 34.64 -48.20
CA GLU A 87 19.77 33.27 -48.43
C GLU A 87 20.42 32.69 -47.18
N ALA A 88 21.26 33.46 -46.48
CA ALA A 88 21.84 33.06 -45.20
C ALA A 88 20.78 32.76 -44.13
N VAL A 89 19.75 33.62 -44.01
CA VAL A 89 18.62 33.38 -43.08
C VAL A 89 17.82 32.14 -43.48
N ALA A 90 17.58 31.92 -44.77
CA ALA A 90 16.85 30.75 -45.25
C ALA A 90 17.61 29.43 -44.98
N LEU A 91 18.94 29.45 -45.07
CA LEU A 91 19.79 28.31 -44.71
C LEU A 91 19.73 28.03 -43.21
N ALA A 92 19.89 29.06 -42.37
CA ALA A 92 19.79 28.90 -40.91
C ALA A 92 18.42 28.33 -40.49
N LEU A 93 17.33 28.87 -41.05
CA LEU A 93 15.98 28.38 -40.76
C LEU A 93 15.78 26.92 -41.22
N ARG A 94 16.40 26.52 -42.33
CA ARG A 94 16.35 25.13 -42.81
C ARG A 94 17.04 24.18 -41.83
N ASP A 95 18.18 24.58 -41.28
CA ASP A 95 18.93 23.78 -40.32
C ASP A 95 18.19 23.72 -38.96
N ASP A 96 17.63 24.84 -38.49
CA ASP A 96 16.77 24.88 -37.30
C ASP A 96 15.56 23.95 -37.46
N MET A 97 14.90 23.96 -38.64
CA MET A 97 13.79 23.05 -38.93
C MET A 97 14.22 21.58 -38.96
N ARG A 98 15.44 21.28 -39.43
CA ARG A 98 15.98 19.91 -39.39
C ARG A 98 16.18 19.47 -37.95
N GLN A 99 16.85 20.29 -37.14
CA GLN A 99 17.08 20.00 -35.72
C GLN A 99 15.76 19.84 -34.94
N ALA A 100 14.77 20.70 -35.21
CA ALA A 100 13.45 20.59 -34.60
C ALA A 100 12.74 19.27 -34.94
N ARG A 101 12.88 18.78 -36.18
CA ARG A 101 12.33 17.46 -36.59
C ARG A 101 13.03 16.31 -35.90
N GLU A 102 14.35 16.35 -35.79
CA GLU A 102 15.12 15.32 -35.07
C GLU A 102 14.75 15.27 -33.59
N GLN A 103 14.56 16.43 -32.95
CA GLN A 103 14.09 16.50 -31.57
C GLN A 103 12.67 15.96 -31.41
N LEU A 104 11.79 16.24 -32.38
CA LEU A 104 10.43 15.72 -32.39
C LEU A 104 10.42 14.19 -32.50
N GLU A 105 11.18 13.62 -33.44
CA GLU A 105 11.30 12.17 -33.61
C GLU A 105 11.88 11.49 -32.36
N ALA A 106 12.89 12.08 -31.73
CA ALA A 106 13.45 11.59 -30.47
C ALA A 106 12.43 11.64 -29.32
N ALA A 107 11.60 12.69 -29.25
CA ALA A 107 10.54 12.81 -28.26
C ALA A 107 9.42 11.79 -28.49
N GLU A 108 9.00 11.60 -29.74
CA GLU A 108 8.00 10.59 -30.12
C GLU A 108 8.47 9.18 -29.77
N LYS A 109 9.73 8.85 -30.05
CA LYS A 109 10.33 7.57 -29.67
C LYS A 109 10.32 7.36 -28.16
N ARG A 110 10.72 8.37 -27.38
CA ARG A 110 10.67 8.30 -25.90
C ARG A 110 9.25 8.09 -25.38
N ILE A 111 8.25 8.74 -25.97
CA ILE A 111 6.84 8.56 -25.61
C ILE A 111 6.38 7.12 -25.93
N ALA A 112 6.78 6.58 -27.07
CA ALA A 112 6.44 5.21 -27.47
C ALA A 112 7.04 4.18 -26.50
N GLU A 113 8.33 4.31 -26.16
CA GLU A 113 9.01 3.46 -25.19
C GLU A 113 8.36 3.54 -23.79
N GLN A 114 8.01 4.75 -23.34
CA GLN A 114 7.29 4.92 -22.08
C GLN A 114 5.91 4.26 -22.08
N ARG A 115 5.17 4.38 -23.19
CA ARG A 115 3.86 3.72 -23.34
C ARG A 115 3.99 2.21 -23.24
N GLU A 116 4.96 1.62 -23.92
CA GLU A 116 5.21 0.18 -23.85
C GLU A 116 5.57 -0.27 -22.44
N TYR A 117 6.43 0.48 -21.73
CA TYR A 117 6.77 0.19 -20.34
C TYR A 117 5.53 0.19 -19.43
N TYR A 118 4.71 1.25 -19.49
CA TYR A 118 3.53 1.36 -18.63
C TYR A 118 2.47 0.32 -18.98
N GLU A 119 2.30 -0.01 -20.26
CA GLU A 119 1.40 -1.09 -20.68
C GLU A 119 1.81 -2.44 -20.08
N GLY A 120 3.12 -2.73 -20.05
CA GLY A 120 3.66 -3.91 -19.38
C GLY A 120 3.36 -3.94 -17.87
N VAL A 121 3.62 -2.84 -17.17
CA VAL A 121 3.33 -2.72 -15.72
C VAL A 121 1.84 -2.89 -15.42
N ILE A 122 0.99 -2.28 -16.24
CA ILE A 122 -0.47 -2.40 -16.11
C ILE A 122 -0.93 -3.84 -16.39
N SER A 123 -0.36 -4.50 -17.40
CA SER A 123 -0.68 -5.89 -17.73
C SER A 123 -0.33 -6.83 -16.58
N ASP A 124 0.87 -6.72 -16.03
CA ASP A 124 1.32 -7.57 -14.92
C ASP A 124 0.55 -7.27 -13.63
N GLY A 125 0.26 -5.99 -13.35
CA GLY A 125 -0.62 -5.59 -12.26
C GLY A 125 -2.02 -6.19 -12.40
N SER A 126 -2.59 -6.15 -13.60
CA SER A 126 -3.93 -6.70 -13.89
C SER A 126 -3.98 -8.22 -13.72
N LYS A 127 -2.92 -8.95 -14.14
CA LYS A 127 -2.81 -10.40 -13.91
C LYS A 127 -2.81 -10.74 -12.42
N ARG A 128 -1.98 -10.03 -11.63
CA ARG A 128 -1.89 -10.25 -10.19
C ARG A 128 -3.22 -9.95 -9.48
N ILE A 129 -3.92 -8.90 -9.88
CA ILE A 129 -5.26 -8.59 -9.35
C ILE A 129 -6.23 -9.74 -9.65
N ALA A 130 -6.28 -10.23 -10.90
CA ALA A 130 -7.16 -11.33 -11.28
C ALA A 130 -6.88 -12.62 -10.49
N GLU A 131 -5.60 -12.93 -10.23
CA GLU A 131 -5.22 -14.07 -9.38
C GLU A 131 -5.69 -13.90 -7.93
N LEU A 132 -5.50 -12.70 -7.36
CA LEU A 132 -5.96 -12.39 -6.01
C LEU A 132 -7.49 -12.44 -5.90
N GLU A 133 -8.21 -11.89 -6.87
CA GLU A 133 -9.67 -11.93 -6.92
C GLU A 133 -10.19 -13.37 -6.97
N LYS A 134 -9.56 -14.24 -7.77
CA LYS A 134 -9.87 -15.67 -7.80
C LYS A 134 -9.61 -16.34 -6.46
N GLY A 135 -8.47 -16.04 -5.82
CA GLY A 135 -8.13 -16.54 -4.49
C GLY A 135 -9.15 -16.10 -3.43
N HIS A 136 -9.53 -14.83 -3.43
CA HIS A 136 -10.56 -14.28 -2.55
C HIS A 136 -11.93 -14.94 -2.77
N GLN A 137 -12.32 -15.17 -4.02
CA GLN A 137 -13.58 -15.84 -4.33
C GLN A 137 -13.61 -17.27 -3.79
N GLU A 138 -12.50 -18.01 -3.93
CA GLU A 138 -12.42 -19.37 -3.41
C GLU A 138 -12.39 -19.40 -1.87
N ALA A 139 -11.62 -18.51 -1.24
CA ALA A 139 -11.64 -18.36 0.21
C ALA A 139 -13.05 -18.02 0.74
N ALA A 140 -13.79 -17.14 0.04
CA ALA A 140 -15.16 -16.80 0.40
C ALA A 140 -16.10 -18.02 0.33
N LYS A 141 -15.96 -18.88 -0.69
CA LYS A 141 -16.73 -20.14 -0.77
C LYS A 141 -16.42 -21.06 0.39
N GLN A 142 -15.13 -21.25 0.71
CA GLN A 142 -14.71 -22.08 1.83
C GLN A 142 -15.28 -21.55 3.14
N ILE A 143 -15.14 -20.25 3.42
CA ILE A 143 -15.70 -19.62 4.63
C ILE A 143 -17.21 -19.86 4.73
N ASN A 144 -17.95 -19.72 3.63
CA ASN A 144 -19.40 -19.98 3.63
C ASN A 144 -19.72 -21.46 3.89
N SER A 145 -18.93 -22.39 3.35
CA SER A 145 -19.03 -23.82 3.64
C SER A 145 -18.81 -24.13 5.12
N TRP A 146 -17.68 -23.69 5.68
CA TRP A 146 -17.34 -23.86 7.10
C TRP A 146 -18.37 -23.24 8.03
N ARG A 147 -18.87 -22.05 7.68
CA ARG A 147 -19.94 -21.37 8.44
C ARG A 147 -21.23 -22.18 8.46
N SER A 148 -21.56 -22.84 7.35
CA SER A 148 -22.76 -23.67 7.26
C SER A 148 -22.62 -24.94 8.10
N LEU A 149 -21.46 -25.59 8.03
CA LEU A 149 -21.13 -26.75 8.86
C LEU A 149 -21.15 -26.40 10.35
N ALA A 150 -20.54 -25.27 10.74
CA ALA A 150 -20.54 -24.81 12.12
C ALA A 150 -21.97 -24.56 12.63
N LYS A 151 -22.84 -23.93 11.83
CA LYS A 151 -24.26 -23.74 12.19
C LYS A 151 -24.96 -25.08 12.42
N GLN A 152 -24.72 -26.07 11.56
CA GLN A 152 -25.31 -27.40 11.72
C GLN A 152 -24.83 -28.07 13.01
N ASN A 153 -23.52 -28.08 13.27
CA ASN A 153 -22.95 -28.66 14.49
C ASN A 153 -23.49 -27.99 15.76
N ILE A 154 -23.65 -26.66 15.75
CA ILE A 154 -24.25 -25.94 16.88
C ILE A 154 -25.71 -26.34 17.08
N ALA A 155 -26.48 -26.47 15.99
CA ALA A 155 -27.88 -26.88 16.07
C ALA A 155 -28.04 -28.32 16.57
N GLU A 156 -27.17 -29.24 16.14
CA GLU A 156 -27.14 -30.63 16.62
C GLU A 156 -26.80 -30.69 18.11
N ARG A 157 -25.70 -30.04 18.53
CA ARG A 157 -25.35 -29.97 19.96
C ARG A 157 -26.42 -29.29 20.81
N GLY A 158 -27.16 -28.32 20.26
CA GLY A 158 -28.29 -27.69 20.93
C GLY A 158 -29.44 -28.66 21.24
N LYS A 159 -29.66 -29.66 20.37
CA LYS A 159 -30.63 -30.74 20.63
C LYS A 159 -30.14 -31.65 21.74
N ASP A 160 -28.89 -32.09 21.68
CA ASP A 160 -28.29 -32.95 22.70
C ASP A 160 -28.34 -32.29 24.09
N ILE A 161 -28.07 -30.97 24.16
CA ILE A 161 -28.19 -30.20 25.40
C ILE A 161 -29.63 -30.18 25.91
N SER A 162 -30.60 -29.97 25.02
CA SER A 162 -32.03 -29.98 25.40
C SER A 162 -32.47 -31.35 25.93
N GLU A 163 -31.99 -32.43 25.31
CA GLU A 163 -32.27 -33.81 25.77
C GLU A 163 -31.61 -34.10 27.13
N LEU A 164 -30.36 -33.65 27.33
CA LEU A 164 -29.67 -33.75 28.62
C LEU A 164 -30.39 -32.97 29.71
N GLU A 165 -30.89 -31.76 29.42
CA GLU A 165 -31.68 -30.98 30.36
C GLU A 165 -32.98 -31.68 30.74
N ALA A 166 -33.69 -32.27 29.76
CA ALA A 166 -34.90 -33.05 30.02
C ALA A 166 -34.61 -34.30 30.87
N ALA A 167 -33.53 -35.03 30.57
CA ALA A 167 -33.11 -36.19 31.34
C ALA A 167 -32.74 -35.82 32.78
N ARG A 168 -32.01 -34.71 32.98
CA ARG A 168 -31.68 -34.17 34.31
C ARG A 168 -32.94 -33.80 35.10
N GLN A 169 -33.91 -33.14 34.46
CA GLN A 169 -35.20 -32.83 35.10
C GLN A 169 -35.94 -34.10 35.51
N ARG A 170 -35.93 -35.13 34.67
CA ARG A 170 -36.58 -36.42 34.98
C ARG A 170 -35.90 -37.13 36.15
N ILE A 171 -34.57 -37.13 36.24
CA ILE A 171 -33.84 -37.68 37.39
C ILE A 171 -34.24 -36.92 38.67
N ALA A 172 -34.22 -35.58 38.64
CA ALA A 172 -34.61 -34.77 39.79
C ALA A 172 -36.09 -34.93 40.19
N GLU A 173 -36.98 -35.30 39.27
CA GLU A 173 -38.35 -35.68 39.58
C GLU A 173 -38.40 -37.06 40.28
N LEU A 174 -37.70 -38.05 39.73
CA LEU A 174 -37.63 -39.40 40.29
C LEU A 174 -37.05 -39.39 41.71
N GLU A 175 -35.95 -38.67 41.93
CA GLU A 175 -35.31 -38.48 43.25
C GLU A 175 -36.26 -37.82 44.26
N ARG A 176 -37.10 -36.87 43.84
CA ARG A 176 -38.10 -36.24 44.73
C ARG A 176 -39.22 -37.20 45.13
N THR A 177 -39.56 -38.16 44.28
CA THR A 177 -40.58 -39.18 44.55
C THR A 177 -40.02 -40.44 45.19
N GLU A 178 -38.70 -40.51 45.38
CA GLU A 178 -38.04 -41.67 45.95
C GLU A 178 -38.43 -41.83 47.43
N ILE A 179 -38.94 -43.00 47.77
CA ILE A 179 -39.28 -43.35 49.15
C ILE A 179 -38.07 -44.07 49.75
N ARG A 180 -37.39 -43.40 50.70
CA ARG A 180 -36.29 -43.97 51.48
C ARG A 180 -36.83 -44.46 52.82
N GLU A 181 -36.81 -45.77 53.05
CA GLU A 181 -37.11 -46.34 54.37
C GLU A 181 -35.90 -46.24 55.29
N ASP A 182 -35.63 -45.04 55.80
CA ASP A 182 -34.55 -44.77 56.77
C ASP A 182 -34.70 -45.68 58.00
N GLY A 183 -33.72 -46.57 58.21
CA GLY A 183 -33.68 -47.51 59.33
C GLY A 183 -34.07 -48.97 59.02
N ASN A 184 -34.47 -49.32 57.79
CA ASN A 184 -34.75 -50.72 57.42
C ASN A 184 -33.48 -51.49 57.01
N GLN A 185 -32.45 -51.42 57.83
CA GLN A 185 -31.20 -52.14 57.62
C GLN A 185 -31.31 -53.56 58.17
N PHE A 186 -30.86 -54.53 57.38
CA PHE A 186 -30.74 -55.92 57.81
C PHE A 186 -29.49 -56.57 57.25
N LEU A 187 -29.04 -57.61 57.91
CA LEU A 187 -27.86 -58.39 57.56
C LEU A 187 -28.32 -59.73 57.03
N VAL A 188 -27.79 -60.15 55.89
CA VAL A 188 -27.94 -61.53 55.41
C VAL A 188 -26.69 -62.29 55.81
N VAL A 189 -26.82 -63.12 56.84
CA VAL A 189 -25.71 -63.89 57.43
C VAL A 189 -25.73 -65.30 56.85
N ARG A 190 -24.62 -65.71 56.24
CA ARG A 190 -24.46 -67.01 55.59
C ARG A 190 -23.35 -67.80 56.26
N HIS A 191 -23.74 -68.94 56.85
CA HIS A 191 -22.80 -69.88 57.45
C HIS A 191 -22.60 -71.10 56.52
N PRO A 192 -21.39 -71.66 56.41
CA PRO A 192 -21.12 -72.83 55.58
C PRO A 192 -22.04 -74.01 55.94
N GLY A 193 -22.74 -74.56 54.95
CA GLY A 193 -23.64 -75.71 55.11
C GLY A 193 -24.97 -75.42 55.82
N LYS A 194 -25.30 -74.16 56.10
CA LYS A 194 -26.58 -73.74 56.71
C LYS A 194 -27.35 -72.81 55.78
N LEU A 195 -28.67 -72.73 55.99
CA LEU A 195 -29.49 -71.75 55.29
C LEU A 195 -29.14 -70.31 55.73
N PRO A 196 -29.14 -69.33 54.83
CA PRO A 196 -28.94 -67.92 55.16
C PRO A 196 -29.97 -67.44 56.20
N VAL A 197 -29.53 -66.59 57.12
CA VAL A 197 -30.38 -66.01 58.17
C VAL A 197 -30.37 -64.50 58.06
N ILE A 198 -31.56 -63.91 58.09
CA ILE A 198 -31.72 -62.45 58.17
C ILE A 198 -31.59 -62.03 59.64
N LYS A 199 -30.71 -61.09 59.94
CA LYS A 199 -30.55 -60.50 61.27
C LYS A 199 -30.72 -58.99 61.21
N HIS A 200 -31.35 -58.41 62.22
CA HIS A 200 -31.32 -56.97 62.44
C HIS A 200 -30.25 -56.66 63.48
N CYS A 201 -29.48 -55.58 63.24
CA CYS A 201 -28.49 -55.13 64.20
C CYS A 201 -29.18 -54.60 65.46
N VAL A 202 -28.60 -54.89 66.63
CA VAL A 202 -29.03 -54.34 67.91
C VAL A 202 -27.80 -53.67 68.54
N GLY A 203 -27.80 -52.33 68.60
CA GLY A 203 -26.64 -51.53 69.00
C GLY A 203 -25.78 -51.08 67.80
N GLU A 204 -24.54 -50.68 68.07
CA GLU A 204 -23.58 -50.21 67.05
C GLU A 204 -23.26 -51.31 66.03
N LEU A 205 -23.40 -50.98 64.74
CA LEU A 205 -23.30 -51.92 63.63
C LEU A 205 -21.92 -52.58 63.51
N GLU A 206 -20.86 -51.80 63.65
CA GLU A 206 -19.49 -52.30 63.54
C GLU A 206 -19.18 -53.36 64.60
N ASP A 207 -19.60 -53.11 65.85
CA ASP A 207 -19.41 -54.03 66.96
C ASP A 207 -20.21 -55.33 66.74
N PHE A 208 -21.44 -55.21 66.26
CA PHE A 208 -22.28 -56.37 65.96
C PHE A 208 -21.69 -57.25 64.84
N LEU A 209 -21.14 -56.63 63.79
CA LEU A 209 -20.48 -57.34 62.70
C LEU A 209 -19.19 -58.03 63.16
N ARG A 210 -18.36 -57.34 63.94
CA ARG A 210 -17.13 -57.92 64.52
C ARG A 210 -17.43 -59.14 65.39
N GLN A 211 -18.47 -59.06 66.23
CA GLN A 211 -18.91 -60.19 67.06
C GLN A 211 -19.37 -61.39 66.23
N LEU A 212 -20.04 -61.19 65.10
CA LEU A 212 -20.49 -62.28 64.24
C LEU A 212 -19.32 -62.96 63.52
N ILE A 213 -18.36 -62.17 63.03
CA ILE A 213 -17.18 -62.66 62.32
C ILE A 213 -16.21 -63.39 63.28
N GLU A 214 -16.05 -62.87 64.51
CA GLU A 214 -15.18 -63.50 65.51
C GLU A 214 -15.72 -64.87 65.98
N ARG A 215 -17.05 -65.05 65.99
CA ARG A 215 -17.69 -66.32 66.36
C ARG A 215 -17.57 -67.40 65.30
N ASP A 216 -17.49 -67.03 64.02
CA ASP A 216 -17.35 -67.95 62.90
C ASP A 216 -16.54 -67.28 61.79
N SER A 217 -15.26 -67.62 61.71
CA SER A 217 -14.32 -67.00 60.75
C SER A 217 -14.63 -67.29 59.29
N LEU A 218 -15.55 -68.22 58.99
CA LEU A 218 -15.99 -68.55 57.63
C LEU A 218 -17.38 -67.99 57.29
N VAL A 219 -17.95 -67.15 58.15
CA VAL A 219 -19.24 -66.49 57.89
C VAL A 219 -19.09 -65.43 56.80
N THR A 220 -20.03 -65.39 55.85
CA THR A 220 -20.18 -64.25 54.94
C THR A 220 -21.41 -63.44 55.34
N ILE A 221 -21.27 -62.12 55.41
CA ILE A 221 -22.32 -61.23 55.89
C ILE A 221 -22.49 -60.11 54.87
N ASP A 222 -23.66 -60.06 54.26
CA ASP A 222 -24.04 -58.94 53.41
C ASP A 222 -24.84 -57.95 54.27
N ILE A 223 -24.35 -56.71 54.33
CA ILE A 223 -25.08 -55.59 54.89
C ILE A 223 -26.02 -55.05 53.83
N ILE A 224 -27.31 -55.03 54.14
CA ILE A 224 -28.35 -54.47 53.28
C ILE A 224 -28.87 -53.19 53.91
N THR A 225 -28.42 -52.06 53.38
CA THR A 225 -28.65 -50.72 53.92
C THR A 225 -29.76 -50.03 53.12
N HIS A 226 -31.02 -50.28 53.49
CA HIS A 226 -32.21 -49.66 52.89
C HIS A 226 -32.72 -50.35 51.61
N ARG A 227 -34.04 -50.55 51.57
CA ARG A 227 -34.76 -51.04 50.40
C ARG A 227 -35.30 -49.81 49.68
N TYR A 228 -34.67 -49.41 48.57
CA TYR A 228 -35.22 -48.35 47.75
C TYR A 228 -36.42 -48.91 46.98
N TYR A 229 -37.60 -48.32 47.17
CA TYR A 229 -38.75 -48.61 46.31
C TYR A 229 -38.65 -47.70 45.08
N GLY A 230 -37.99 -48.18 44.03
CA GLY A 230 -37.78 -47.39 42.81
C GLY A 230 -36.54 -47.82 42.01
N VAL A 231 -35.99 -46.89 41.23
CA VAL A 231 -34.90 -47.13 40.26
C VAL A 231 -33.53 -47.32 40.93
N GLY A 232 -33.38 -46.90 42.20
CA GLY A 232 -32.11 -46.91 42.95
C GLY A 232 -31.57 -48.29 43.37
N GLY A 233 -32.36 -49.37 43.20
CA GLY A 233 -31.93 -50.73 43.53
C GLY A 233 -31.69 -50.96 45.04
N GLN A 234 -31.23 -52.16 45.40
CA GLN A 234 -30.87 -52.48 46.77
C GLN A 234 -29.35 -52.38 46.94
N TRP A 235 -28.91 -51.58 47.90
CA TRP A 235 -27.48 -51.51 48.23
C TRP A 235 -27.11 -52.72 49.08
N VAL A 236 -26.16 -53.49 48.57
CA VAL A 236 -25.62 -54.68 49.22
C VAL A 236 -24.12 -54.47 49.34
N GLN A 237 -23.61 -54.46 50.56
CA GLN A 237 -22.18 -54.29 50.84
C GLN A 237 -21.68 -55.46 51.69
N ASP A 238 -20.53 -56.03 51.37
CA ASP A 238 -19.92 -57.06 52.22
C ASP A 238 -19.48 -56.45 53.56
N ALA A 239 -19.69 -57.19 54.65
CA ALA A 239 -19.35 -56.70 55.99
C ALA A 239 -17.85 -56.52 56.21
N GLY A 240 -17.01 -57.34 55.57
CA GLY A 240 -15.55 -57.20 55.64
C GLY A 240 -15.09 -55.93 54.93
N GLU A 241 -15.61 -55.67 53.72
CA GLU A 241 -15.34 -54.43 52.97
C GLU A 241 -15.83 -53.19 53.72
N TYR A 242 -17.02 -53.25 54.33
CA TYR A 242 -17.57 -52.15 55.13
C TYR A 242 -16.68 -51.83 56.34
N LEU A 243 -16.28 -52.85 57.12
CA LEU A 243 -15.40 -52.66 58.28
C LEU A 243 -14.03 -52.09 57.90
N GLN A 244 -13.50 -52.48 56.73
CA GLN A 244 -12.25 -51.95 56.20
C GLN A 244 -12.40 -50.50 55.72
N MET A 245 -13.51 -50.16 55.06
CA MET A 245 -13.82 -48.80 54.62
C MET A 245 -13.96 -47.85 55.82
N MET A 246 -14.67 -48.26 56.86
CA MET A 246 -14.85 -47.47 58.09
C MET A 246 -13.55 -47.28 58.87
N GLN A 247 -12.62 -48.26 58.82
CA GLN A 247 -11.26 -48.09 59.32
C GLN A 247 -10.42 -47.12 58.46
N GLY A 248 -10.62 -47.09 57.13
CA GLY A 248 -9.90 -46.22 56.20
C GLY A 248 -10.40 -44.76 56.15
N ALA A 249 -11.68 -44.53 56.44
CA ALA A 249 -12.29 -43.20 56.48
C ALA A 249 -11.77 -42.30 57.61
N GLY A 250 -10.95 -42.84 58.52
CA GLY A 250 -10.28 -42.09 59.59
C GLY A 250 -9.05 -41.27 59.17
N ILE A 251 -8.65 -41.22 57.90
CA ILE A 251 -7.39 -40.56 57.48
C ILE A 251 -7.56 -39.73 56.19
N GLY A 252 -7.71 -38.41 56.37
CA GLY A 252 -7.15 -37.33 55.55
C GLY A 252 -7.34 -37.34 54.03
N VAL A 253 -8.39 -36.65 53.56
CA VAL A 253 -8.49 -36.19 52.16
C VAL A 253 -7.35 -35.19 51.88
N LYS A 254 -6.39 -35.57 51.04
CA LYS A 254 -5.56 -34.59 50.30
C LYS A 254 -6.21 -34.41 48.93
N GLN A 255 -6.81 -33.24 48.72
CA GLN A 255 -7.06 -32.73 47.37
C GLN A 255 -5.70 -32.41 46.75
N GLN A 256 -5.41 -33.07 45.64
CA GLN A 256 -4.34 -32.68 44.73
C GLN A 256 -4.98 -31.69 43.76
N GLU A 257 -4.69 -30.40 43.94
CA GLU A 257 -4.93 -29.39 42.91
C GLU A 257 -3.84 -29.55 41.85
N ASP A 258 -4.24 -30.03 40.68
CA ASP A 258 -3.44 -29.93 39.47
C ASP A 258 -3.38 -28.46 39.06
N SER A 259 -2.16 -27.89 39.10
CA SER A 259 -1.88 -26.56 38.60
C SER A 259 -2.07 -26.54 37.08
N VAL A 260 -3.13 -25.90 36.63
CA VAL A 260 -3.34 -25.57 35.22
C VAL A 260 -2.46 -24.36 34.89
N ASP A 261 -1.47 -24.56 34.01
CA ASP A 261 -0.77 -23.46 33.34
C ASP A 261 -1.81 -22.57 32.65
N SER A 262 -1.92 -21.34 33.13
CA SER A 262 -2.70 -20.28 32.50
C SER A 262 -1.74 -19.31 31.83
N ASP A 263 -1.41 -19.64 30.58
CA ASP A 263 -0.95 -18.66 29.61
C ASP A 263 -2.05 -17.61 29.34
N VAL A 264 -1.59 -16.42 28.97
CA VAL A 264 -2.36 -15.26 28.46
C VAL A 264 -2.94 -14.30 29.52
N GLY A 265 -2.07 -13.60 30.25
CA GLY A 265 -2.48 -12.46 31.09
C GLY A 265 -1.50 -11.27 31.20
N SER A 266 -0.26 -11.40 30.71
CA SER A 266 0.84 -10.47 31.08
C SER A 266 1.42 -9.65 29.93
N ARG A 267 0.63 -9.32 28.90
CA ARG A 267 1.09 -8.36 27.87
C ARG A 267 0.81 -6.94 28.39
N ASN A 268 1.84 -6.08 28.42
CA ASN A 268 1.84 -4.67 28.85
C ASN A 268 2.22 -4.40 30.33
N GLN A 269 3.07 -5.21 30.97
CA GLN A 269 3.65 -4.80 32.26
C GLN A 269 4.83 -3.84 32.05
N PRO A 270 4.83 -2.65 32.70
CA PRO A 270 5.96 -1.72 32.63
C PRO A 270 7.23 -2.35 33.21
N GLY A 271 8.35 -2.23 32.52
CA GLY A 271 9.61 -2.83 32.92
C GLY A 271 10.56 -3.09 31.76
N MET A 272 11.69 -3.74 32.06
CA MET A 272 12.66 -4.14 31.04
C MET A 272 12.16 -5.41 30.35
N VAL A 273 11.74 -5.28 29.09
CA VAL A 273 11.22 -6.38 28.27
C VAL A 273 12.20 -6.69 27.16
N VAL A 274 12.40 -7.98 26.88
CA VAL A 274 13.24 -8.41 25.76
C VAL A 274 12.58 -7.98 24.44
N ALA A 275 13.34 -7.40 23.53
CA ALA A 275 12.83 -6.77 22.31
C ALA A 275 11.89 -7.67 21.48
N VAL A 276 12.14 -8.98 21.44
CA VAL A 276 11.30 -9.97 20.72
C VAL A 276 9.88 -10.09 21.30
N HIS A 277 9.68 -9.71 22.55
CA HIS A 277 8.37 -9.78 23.22
C HIS A 277 7.59 -8.47 23.19
N ILE A 278 8.10 -7.44 22.52
CA ILE A 278 7.45 -6.14 22.35
C ILE A 278 6.61 -6.21 21.08
N GLY A 279 5.37 -5.73 21.16
CA GLY A 279 4.42 -5.77 20.05
C GLY A 279 3.87 -4.40 19.69
N ALA A 280 3.12 -4.35 18.59
CA ALA A 280 2.37 -3.17 18.21
C ALA A 280 1.39 -2.75 19.33
N GLY A 281 1.41 -1.46 19.69
CA GLY A 281 0.65 -0.87 20.78
C GLY A 281 1.39 -0.78 22.12
N ASP A 282 2.59 -1.34 22.24
CA ASP A 282 3.45 -1.11 23.41
C ASP A 282 4.09 0.28 23.37
N PHE A 283 4.32 0.87 24.54
CA PHE A 283 5.04 2.14 24.66
C PHE A 283 6.44 1.87 25.19
N VAL A 284 7.47 2.27 24.46
CA VAL A 284 8.87 2.06 24.84
C VAL A 284 9.60 3.37 25.05
N LYS A 285 10.56 3.38 25.97
CA LYS A 285 11.39 4.55 26.25
C LYS A 285 12.77 4.39 25.62
N VAL A 286 13.05 5.21 24.62
CA VAL A 286 14.32 5.21 23.89
C VAL A 286 14.97 6.58 24.04
N LYS A 287 16.19 6.61 24.61
CA LYS A 287 16.96 7.85 24.83
C LYS A 287 16.18 8.96 25.58
N GLY A 288 15.30 8.57 26.50
CA GLY A 288 14.51 9.49 27.33
C GLY A 288 13.20 9.97 26.70
N GLN A 289 12.87 9.56 25.49
CA GLN A 289 11.60 9.83 24.82
C GLN A 289 10.76 8.56 24.76
N VAL A 290 9.43 8.70 24.88
CA VAL A 290 8.48 7.58 24.81
C VAL A 290 7.90 7.50 23.40
N PHE A 291 7.91 6.31 22.83
CA PHE A 291 7.41 6.01 21.50
C PHE A 291 6.38 4.88 21.58
N GLU A 292 5.30 4.99 20.81
CA GLU A 292 4.35 3.90 20.58
C GLU A 292 4.88 3.02 19.45
N VAL A 293 4.91 1.71 19.65
CA VAL A 293 5.32 0.73 18.65
C VAL A 293 4.16 0.52 17.67
N GLU A 294 4.40 0.80 16.40
CA GLU A 294 3.46 0.59 15.29
C GLU A 294 3.60 -0.85 14.74
N GLU A 295 4.83 -1.31 14.59
CA GLU A 295 5.13 -2.63 14.03
C GLU A 295 6.43 -3.18 14.64
N THR A 296 6.52 -4.50 14.77
CA THR A 296 7.73 -5.19 15.22
C THR A 296 8.07 -6.26 14.20
N ASP A 297 9.31 -6.21 13.71
CA ASP A 297 9.86 -7.18 12.77
C ASP A 297 11.08 -7.86 13.39
N PHE A 298 11.21 -9.17 13.18
CA PHE A 298 12.27 -9.99 13.76
C PHE A 298 12.88 -10.89 12.67
N ASP A 299 14.19 -10.74 12.48
CA ASP A 299 15.03 -11.61 11.67
C ASP A 299 15.98 -12.42 12.57
N ASP A 300 16.69 -13.41 12.03
CA ASP A 300 17.51 -14.40 12.76
C ASP A 300 18.51 -13.85 13.81
N HIS A 301 18.81 -12.54 13.82
CA HIS A 301 19.75 -11.92 14.77
C HIS A 301 19.29 -10.57 15.36
N ASP A 302 18.30 -9.89 14.77
CA ASP A 302 17.92 -8.52 15.11
C ASP A 302 16.40 -8.35 15.23
N VAL A 303 15.97 -7.45 16.11
CA VAL A 303 14.61 -6.94 16.22
C VAL A 303 14.57 -5.49 15.75
N THR A 304 13.60 -5.17 14.90
CA THR A 304 13.31 -3.81 14.45
C THR A 304 11.94 -3.38 14.97
N LEU A 305 11.91 -2.35 15.80
CA LEU A 305 10.69 -1.70 16.26
C LEU A 305 10.46 -0.44 15.42
N TRP A 306 9.30 -0.36 14.77
CA TRP A 306 8.83 0.81 14.05
C TRP A 306 7.90 1.60 14.96
N PHE A 307 8.13 2.91 15.08
CA PHE A 307 7.35 3.77 15.96
C PHE A 307 6.38 4.66 15.19
N VAL A 308 5.24 4.94 15.81
CA VAL A 308 4.27 5.92 15.33
C VAL A 308 4.98 7.28 15.20
N GLY A 309 5.09 7.80 13.97
CA GLY A 309 5.87 9.00 13.64
C GLY A 309 7.15 8.75 12.85
N GLY A 310 7.42 7.50 12.44
CA GLY A 310 8.45 7.15 11.45
C GLY A 310 9.86 6.94 12.00
N ASN A 311 10.05 6.97 13.33
CA ASN A 311 11.31 6.60 13.96
C ASN A 311 11.43 5.09 14.08
N THR A 312 12.65 4.57 14.15
CA THR A 312 12.90 3.13 14.34
C THR A 312 13.97 2.85 15.38
N LEU A 313 13.85 1.71 16.04
CA LEU A 313 14.90 1.14 16.88
C LEU A 313 15.26 -0.24 16.35
N LYS A 314 16.52 -0.42 15.94
CA LYS A 314 17.08 -1.72 15.61
C LYS A 314 18.04 -2.17 16.71
N CYS A 315 17.85 -3.37 17.23
CA CYS A 315 18.67 -3.93 18.30
C CYS A 315 18.76 -5.46 18.19
N ALA A 316 19.72 -6.08 18.89
CA ALA A 316 19.84 -7.54 18.90
C ALA A 316 18.62 -8.19 19.59
N ALA A 317 18.29 -9.42 19.20
CA ALA A 317 17.14 -10.17 19.74
C ALA A 317 17.03 -10.19 21.28
N GLY A 318 18.17 -10.31 21.97
CA GLY A 318 18.24 -10.32 23.44
C GLY A 318 18.27 -8.94 24.10
N CYS A 319 18.14 -7.85 23.35
CA CYS A 319 18.21 -6.50 23.89
C CYS A 319 17.02 -6.23 24.81
N GLN A 320 17.29 -5.71 26.01
CA GLN A 320 16.23 -5.25 26.91
C GLN A 320 15.88 -3.81 26.61
N VAL A 321 14.59 -3.57 26.37
CA VAL A 321 14.01 -2.26 26.10
C VAL A 321 13.03 -1.95 27.23
N GLU A 322 13.07 -0.71 27.73
CA GLU A 322 12.17 -0.25 28.78
C GLU A 322 10.77 -0.02 28.18
N VAL A 323 9.82 -0.89 28.52
CA VAL A 323 8.39 -0.73 28.23
C VAL A 323 7.76 0.08 29.36
N VAL A 324 7.00 1.11 29.01
CA VAL A 324 6.31 2.02 29.92
C VAL A 324 4.80 1.93 29.71
N SER A 325 4.02 2.35 30.71
CA SER A 325 2.57 2.52 30.52
C SER A 325 2.28 3.63 29.52
N ALA A 326 1.14 3.51 28.82
CA ALA A 326 0.65 4.54 27.92
C ALA A 326 0.64 5.92 28.61
N PRO A 327 1.17 6.98 27.95
CA PRO A 327 1.20 8.31 28.52
C PRO A 327 -0.24 8.83 28.68
N VAL A 328 -0.62 9.21 29.90
CA VAL A 328 -1.91 9.85 30.17
C VAL A 328 -1.91 11.21 29.45
N ALA A 329 -2.77 11.36 28.45
CA ALA A 329 -2.84 12.57 27.64
C ALA A 329 -3.17 13.80 28.51
N ALA A 330 -2.15 14.60 28.83
CA ALA A 330 -2.35 15.96 29.32
C ALA A 330 -2.82 16.81 28.13
N GLY A 331 -4.10 17.19 28.14
CA GLY A 331 -4.74 17.92 27.05
C GLY A 331 -4.02 19.22 26.70
N ILE A 332 -3.36 19.24 25.54
CA ILE A 332 -2.87 20.47 24.92
C ILE A 332 -3.97 20.97 23.99
N LYS A 333 -4.64 22.05 24.42
CA LYS A 333 -5.52 22.87 23.58
C LYS A 333 -4.70 23.43 22.42
N VAL A 334 -5.06 23.04 21.20
CA VAL A 334 -4.65 23.73 19.98
C VAL A 334 -5.39 25.08 19.94
N LYS A 335 -4.65 26.19 20.05
CA LYS A 335 -5.15 27.50 19.61
C LYS A 335 -5.05 27.54 18.09
N GLY A 336 -6.14 28.01 17.47
CA GLY A 336 -6.37 28.02 16.02
C GLY A 336 -5.46 28.92 15.21
#